data_AF-A0A8S2AN61-F1
#
_entry.id   AF-A0A8S2AN61-F1
#
_cell.length_a   1.000
_cell.length_b   1.000
_cell.length_c   1.000
_cell.angle_alpha   90.00
_cell.angle_beta   90.00
_cell.angle_gamma   90.00
#
_symmetry.space_group_name_H-M   'P 1'
#
loop_
_entity.id
_entity.type
_entity.pdbx_description
1 polymer ?
#
loop_
_entity_poly.entity_id
_entity_poly.type
_entity_poly.pdbx_seq_one_letter_code
_entity_poly.pdbx_strand_id
1 'polypeptide(L)'
;MYMVAQCLGAICGVALVKSFQSAYYTRYGGGANGLSDGYSIGTGVAAEIIGTFVLVYTVFSATDPKRSARDSHVPVLAPLPIGFAVFIVHLATIPITGTGINPARSLGAAIIYNKDKAWDHHWIFWVGPFAGAAIAAFYHQFVLRAGAIKALGLSMAARLLALRRALSLFSNQQHRIPLSQVSTEQLSLSNSLFGRNHVYGRLFQRQLSVIREANEAPVTNVCNSSNSATETAKVPSPATASEELMVKYKSQLKVNPRHDFMMVFTCKVCDTRSMKMASRESYENGVVMVRCGGCDNLHLIADRRGWFGEPGSVEDFLASQGEEFKRGSMDSLNLTPEDLAGGKMSTE
;
A
#
# COMPACT_ATOMS: atom_id res chain seq x y z
N MET A 1 -24.99 -15.32 -8.00
CA MET A 1 -25.17 -14.86 -9.39
C MET A 1 -23.96 -15.17 -10.28
N TYR A 2 -22.72 -14.81 -9.90
CA TYR A 2 -21.55 -14.94 -10.79
C TYR A 2 -21.26 -16.38 -11.25
N MET A 3 -21.27 -17.36 -10.34
CA MET A 3 -21.01 -18.76 -10.70
C MET A 3 -22.01 -19.29 -11.74
N VAL A 4 -23.30 -18.97 -11.58
CA VAL A 4 -24.35 -19.36 -12.52
C VAL A 4 -24.13 -18.70 -13.88
N ALA A 5 -23.86 -17.39 -13.90
CA ALA A 5 -23.57 -16.66 -15.13
C ALA A 5 -22.33 -17.21 -15.87
N GLN A 6 -21.27 -17.55 -15.13
CA GLN A 6 -20.05 -18.17 -15.68
C GLN A 6 -20.35 -19.55 -16.29
N CYS A 7 -21.12 -20.38 -15.59
CA CYS A 7 -21.51 -21.71 -16.08
C CYS A 7 -22.34 -21.61 -17.36
N LEU A 8 -23.36 -20.74 -17.38
CA LEU A 8 -24.19 -20.51 -18.57
C LEU A 8 -23.36 -19.97 -19.74
N GLY A 9 -22.48 -18.99 -19.49
CA GLY A 9 -21.58 -18.46 -20.51
C GLY A 9 -20.65 -19.52 -21.09
N ALA A 10 -20.11 -20.42 -20.26
CA ALA A 10 -19.26 -21.51 -20.70
C ALA A 10 -20.03 -22.53 -21.57
N ILE A 11 -21.26 -22.90 -21.18
CA ILE A 11 -22.14 -23.77 -21.98
C ILE A 11 -22.40 -23.14 -23.35
N CYS A 12 -22.80 -21.87 -23.39
CA CYS A 12 -23.04 -21.14 -24.64
C CYS A 12 -21.80 -21.08 -25.53
N GLY A 13 -20.63 -20.79 -24.95
CA GLY A 13 -19.37 -20.70 -25.67
C GLY A 13 -18.97 -22.03 -26.32
N VAL A 14 -19.05 -23.15 -25.58
CA VAL A 14 -18.71 -24.46 -26.14
C VAL A 14 -19.76 -24.93 -27.16
N ALA A 15 -21.05 -24.62 -26.94
CA ALA A 15 -22.11 -24.92 -27.89
C ALA A 15 -21.86 -24.24 -29.25
N LEU A 16 -21.40 -22.99 -29.24
CA LEU A 16 -21.04 -22.25 -30.46
C LEU A 16 -19.90 -22.94 -31.21
N VAL A 17 -18.85 -23.40 -30.52
CA VAL A 17 -17.73 -24.15 -31.14
C VAL A 17 -18.23 -25.44 -31.78
N LYS A 18 -19.09 -26.20 -31.09
CA LYS A 18 -19.69 -27.42 -31.65
C LYS A 18 -20.56 -27.11 -32.88
N SER A 19 -21.24 -25.96 -32.91
CA SER A 19 -22.06 -25.57 -34.06
C SER A 19 -21.23 -25.33 -35.34
N PHE A 20 -20.01 -24.79 -35.20
CA PHE A 20 -19.13 -24.53 -36.34
C PHE A 20 -18.44 -25.79 -36.87
N GLN A 21 -18.07 -26.72 -35.99
CA GLN A 21 -17.25 -27.87 -36.36
C GLN A 21 -17.71 -29.17 -35.68
N SER A 22 -18.99 -29.50 -35.77
CA SER A 22 -19.62 -30.61 -35.02
C SER A 22 -18.91 -31.97 -35.16
N ALA A 23 -18.50 -32.33 -36.38
CA ALA A 23 -17.82 -33.60 -36.65
C ALA A 23 -16.44 -33.66 -35.98
N TYR A 24 -15.62 -32.62 -36.15
CA TYR A 24 -14.28 -32.53 -35.57
C TYR A 24 -14.34 -32.38 -34.04
N TYR A 25 -15.28 -31.58 -33.54
CA TYR A 25 -15.53 -31.42 -32.11
C TYR A 25 -15.77 -32.77 -31.42
N THR A 26 -16.67 -33.58 -31.98
CA THR A 26 -17.02 -34.89 -31.40
C THR A 26 -15.86 -35.88 -31.51
N ARG A 27 -15.10 -35.84 -32.62
CA ARG A 27 -13.96 -36.74 -32.87
C ARG A 27 -12.77 -36.47 -31.95
N TYR A 28 -12.50 -35.21 -31.64
CA TYR A 28 -11.29 -34.79 -30.91
C TYR A 28 -11.54 -34.42 -29.44
N GLY A 29 -12.52 -35.05 -28.80
CA GLY A 29 -12.70 -34.95 -27.34
C GLY A 29 -13.46 -33.72 -26.85
N GLY A 30 -13.98 -32.87 -27.74
CA GLY A 30 -14.86 -31.75 -27.41
C GLY A 30 -14.29 -30.69 -26.46
N GLY A 31 -12.97 -30.70 -26.24
CA GLY A 31 -12.31 -29.84 -25.24
C GLY A 31 -12.72 -30.13 -23.80
N ALA A 32 -13.34 -31.28 -23.53
CA ALA A 32 -13.73 -31.70 -22.19
C ALA A 32 -12.51 -32.06 -21.34
N ASN A 33 -12.53 -31.66 -20.07
CA ASN A 33 -11.54 -32.10 -19.11
C ASN A 33 -11.79 -33.57 -18.76
N GLY A 34 -10.70 -34.31 -18.52
CA GLY A 34 -10.74 -35.71 -18.12
C GLY A 34 -9.37 -36.15 -17.65
N LEU A 35 -9.32 -37.20 -16.83
CA LEU A 35 -8.05 -37.75 -16.38
C LEU A 35 -7.37 -38.50 -17.53
N SER A 36 -6.13 -38.14 -17.85
CA SER A 36 -5.34 -38.84 -18.86
C SER A 36 -4.98 -40.24 -18.38
N ASP A 37 -4.96 -41.18 -19.33
CA ASP A 37 -4.63 -42.57 -19.04
C ASP A 37 -3.19 -42.67 -18.49
N GLY A 38 -3.00 -43.49 -17.45
CA GLY A 38 -1.71 -43.62 -16.75
C GLY A 38 -1.52 -42.70 -15.54
N TYR A 39 -2.40 -41.72 -15.32
CA TYR A 39 -2.41 -40.93 -14.09
C TYR A 39 -3.44 -41.44 -13.10
N SER A 40 -3.08 -41.42 -11.80
CA SER A 40 -4.03 -41.75 -10.74
C SER A 40 -5.00 -40.60 -10.49
N ILE A 41 -6.18 -40.92 -9.94
CA ILE A 41 -7.18 -39.92 -9.51
C ILE A 41 -6.54 -38.91 -8.53
N GLY A 42 -5.71 -39.40 -7.59
CA GLY A 42 -5.00 -38.55 -6.63
C GLY A 42 -4.07 -37.56 -7.31
N THR A 43 -3.38 -37.97 -8.37
CA THR A 43 -2.52 -37.09 -9.17
C THR A 43 -3.33 -36.01 -9.88
N GLY A 44 -4.48 -36.36 -10.47
CA GLY A 44 -5.39 -35.41 -11.11
C GLY A 44 -5.92 -34.36 -10.11
N VAL A 45 -6.40 -34.81 -8.95
CA VAL A 45 -6.86 -33.91 -7.87
C VAL A 45 -5.73 -32.99 -7.40
N ALA A 46 -4.53 -33.52 -7.15
CA ALA A 46 -3.40 -32.72 -6.71
C ALA A 46 -2.98 -31.67 -7.76
N ALA A 47 -2.95 -32.04 -9.05
CA ALA A 47 -2.63 -31.12 -10.14
C ALA A 47 -3.63 -29.96 -10.21
N GLU A 48 -4.93 -30.23 -10.10
CA GLU A 48 -5.98 -29.20 -10.12
C GLU A 48 -5.96 -28.29 -8.88
N ILE A 49 -5.64 -28.85 -7.69
CA ILE A 49 -5.47 -28.07 -6.46
C ILE A 49 -4.30 -27.10 -6.61
N ILE A 50 -3.13 -27.60 -6.99
CA ILE A 50 -1.91 -26.80 -7.10
C ILE A 50 -2.05 -25.76 -8.21
N GLY A 51 -2.58 -26.15 -9.37
CA GLY A 51 -2.83 -25.24 -10.49
C GLY A 51 -3.77 -24.10 -10.11
N THR A 52 -4.87 -24.41 -9.43
CA THR A 52 -5.82 -23.39 -8.98
C THR A 52 -5.26 -22.55 -7.85
N PHE A 53 -4.45 -23.13 -6.95
CA PHE A 53 -3.73 -22.37 -5.94
C PHE A 53 -2.84 -21.29 -6.58
N VAL A 54 -2.03 -21.65 -7.59
CA VAL A 54 -1.17 -20.69 -8.30
C VAL A 54 -2.01 -19.58 -8.92
N LEU A 55 -3.08 -19.92 -9.64
CA LEU A 55 -3.98 -18.94 -10.24
C LEU A 55 -4.57 -17.99 -9.20
N VAL A 56 -5.20 -18.52 -8.16
CA VAL A 56 -5.91 -17.71 -7.15
C VAL A 56 -4.93 -16.92 -6.29
N TYR A 57 -3.76 -17.47 -5.99
CA TYR A 57 -2.68 -16.74 -5.33
C TYR A 57 -2.22 -15.54 -6.16
N THR A 58 -2.04 -15.71 -7.47
CA THR A 58 -1.72 -14.61 -8.37
C THR A 58 -2.84 -13.59 -8.43
N VAL A 59 -4.12 -14.00 -8.44
CA VAL A 59 -5.27 -13.10 -8.37
C VAL A 59 -5.16 -12.22 -7.11
N PHE A 60 -4.98 -12.82 -5.93
CA PHE A 60 -4.83 -12.05 -4.69
C PHE A 60 -3.62 -11.13 -4.71
N SER A 61 -2.47 -11.59 -5.22
CA SER A 61 -1.24 -10.80 -5.32
C SER A 61 -1.35 -9.64 -6.31
N ALA A 62 -2.21 -9.78 -7.33
CA ALA A 62 -2.48 -8.81 -8.37
C ALA A 62 -3.65 -7.86 -8.04
N THR A 63 -4.28 -8.00 -6.86
CA THR A 63 -5.32 -7.06 -6.41
C THR A 63 -4.69 -5.74 -6.00
N ASP A 64 -5.11 -4.64 -6.63
CA ASP A 64 -4.75 -3.29 -6.17
C ASP A 64 -5.70 -2.88 -5.03
N PRO A 65 -5.22 -2.70 -3.78
CA PRO A 65 -6.07 -2.28 -2.67
C PRO A 65 -6.60 -0.84 -2.81
N LYS A 66 -6.09 -0.04 -3.77
CA LYS A 66 -6.47 1.36 -3.97
C LYS A 66 -7.44 1.59 -5.11
N ARG A 67 -7.76 0.56 -5.91
CA ARG A 67 -8.72 0.65 -7.01
C ARG A 67 -9.78 -0.41 -6.85
N SER A 68 -11.04 0.01 -6.85
CA SER A 68 -12.19 -0.88 -6.90
C SER A 68 -12.87 -0.80 -8.25
N ALA A 69 -13.50 -1.89 -8.68
CA ALA A 69 -14.32 -1.94 -9.87
C ALA A 69 -15.48 -0.96 -9.76
N ARG A 70 -15.98 -0.48 -10.91
CA ARG A 70 -17.04 0.52 -10.99
C ARG A 70 -18.20 0.16 -10.06
N ASP A 71 -18.54 1.07 -9.16
CA ASP A 71 -19.67 0.97 -8.22
C ASP A 71 -19.66 -0.26 -7.27
N SER A 72 -18.48 -0.86 -6.97
CA SER A 72 -18.40 -1.96 -6.00
C SER A 72 -17.10 -1.94 -5.19
N HIS A 73 -17.06 -2.69 -4.09
CA HIS A 73 -15.86 -2.90 -3.26
C HIS A 73 -14.94 -4.00 -3.82
N VAL A 74 -15.15 -4.48 -5.06
CA VAL A 74 -14.33 -5.53 -5.66
C VAL A 74 -13.02 -4.93 -6.17
N PRO A 75 -11.85 -5.41 -5.75
CA PRO A 75 -10.56 -4.85 -6.18
C PRO A 75 -10.34 -5.02 -7.69
N VAL A 76 -9.72 -4.02 -8.32
CA VAL A 76 -9.28 -4.12 -9.71
C VAL A 76 -8.07 -5.05 -9.77
N LEU A 77 -8.12 -5.98 -10.71
CA LEU A 77 -7.10 -6.98 -10.93
C LEU A 77 -6.13 -6.52 -12.02
N ALA A 78 -4.82 -6.72 -11.84
CA ALA A 78 -3.87 -6.60 -12.94
C ALA A 78 -4.02 -7.84 -13.86
N PRO A 79 -4.53 -7.69 -15.10
CA PRO A 79 -4.93 -8.84 -15.92
C PRO A 79 -3.75 -9.63 -16.47
N LEU A 80 -2.61 -8.97 -16.70
CA LEU A 80 -1.44 -9.58 -17.33
C LEU A 80 -0.83 -10.71 -16.46
N PRO A 81 -0.52 -10.51 -15.15
CA PRO A 81 -0.06 -11.60 -14.30
C PRO A 81 -1.03 -12.77 -14.20
N ILE A 82 -2.33 -12.49 -14.17
CA ILE A 82 -3.37 -13.52 -14.07
C ILE A 82 -3.39 -14.38 -15.34
N GLY A 83 -3.34 -13.76 -16.52
CA GLY A 83 -3.24 -14.48 -17.79
C GLY A 83 -1.98 -15.34 -17.87
N PHE A 84 -0.83 -14.83 -17.42
CA PHE A 84 0.42 -15.59 -17.35
C PHE A 84 0.36 -16.77 -16.37
N ALA A 85 -0.30 -16.60 -15.22
CA ALA A 85 -0.49 -17.70 -14.27
C ALA A 85 -1.34 -18.83 -14.88
N VAL A 86 -2.44 -18.48 -15.56
CA VAL A 86 -3.24 -19.45 -16.31
C VAL A 86 -2.37 -20.16 -17.35
N PHE A 87 -1.59 -19.42 -18.15
CA PHE A 87 -0.71 -19.98 -19.18
C PHE A 87 0.31 -20.97 -18.62
N ILE A 88 1.03 -20.60 -17.56
CA ILE A 88 2.04 -21.48 -16.92
C ILE A 88 1.39 -22.76 -16.39
N VAL A 89 0.24 -22.64 -15.72
CA VAL A 89 -0.47 -23.81 -15.22
C VAL A 89 -0.87 -24.74 -16.36
N HIS A 90 -1.38 -24.20 -17.47
CA HIS A 90 -1.71 -25.00 -18.65
C HIS A 90 -0.51 -25.79 -19.18
N LEU A 91 0.67 -25.17 -19.29
CA LEU A 91 1.88 -25.86 -19.74
C LEU A 91 2.22 -27.09 -18.87
N ALA A 92 1.94 -27.02 -17.57
CA ALA A 92 2.22 -28.10 -16.63
C ALA A 92 1.10 -29.15 -16.53
N THR A 93 -0.18 -28.76 -16.62
CA THR A 93 -1.32 -29.63 -16.28
C THR A 93 -2.09 -30.16 -17.48
N ILE A 94 -1.84 -29.67 -18.71
CA ILE A 94 -2.45 -30.21 -19.94
C ILE A 94 -2.27 -31.73 -20.05
N PRO A 95 -1.07 -32.32 -19.84
CA PRO A 95 -0.87 -33.76 -19.99
C PRO A 95 -1.66 -34.61 -18.98
N ILE A 96 -2.01 -34.06 -17.81
CA ILE A 96 -2.63 -34.81 -16.72
C ILE A 96 -4.16 -34.77 -16.84
N THR A 97 -4.74 -33.58 -17.03
CA THR A 97 -6.20 -33.37 -16.98
C THR A 97 -6.78 -32.54 -18.13
N GLY A 98 -5.93 -32.07 -19.05
CA GLY A 98 -6.29 -31.01 -20.00
C GLY A 98 -6.43 -29.63 -19.36
N THR A 99 -6.07 -29.48 -18.08
CA THR A 99 -6.17 -28.27 -17.25
C THR A 99 -7.61 -27.78 -17.04
N GLY A 100 -8.16 -28.05 -15.85
CA GLY A 100 -9.45 -27.54 -15.42
C GLY A 100 -9.33 -26.12 -14.87
N ILE A 101 -8.83 -26.00 -13.64
CA ILE A 101 -8.64 -24.80 -12.78
C ILE A 101 -9.79 -23.79 -12.77
N ASN A 102 -10.93 -24.15 -13.36
CA ASN A 102 -12.10 -23.33 -13.61
C ASN A 102 -13.32 -24.27 -13.75
N PRO A 103 -14.14 -24.40 -12.70
CA PRO A 103 -15.29 -25.31 -12.71
C PRO A 103 -16.31 -25.00 -13.82
N ALA A 104 -16.53 -23.72 -14.15
CA ALA A 104 -17.47 -23.33 -15.21
C ALA A 104 -16.99 -23.79 -16.59
N ARG A 105 -15.69 -23.65 -16.89
CA ARG A 105 -15.07 -24.15 -18.12
C ARG A 105 -15.17 -25.67 -18.24
N SER A 106 -14.93 -26.38 -17.15
CA SER A 106 -15.04 -27.84 -17.13
C SER A 106 -16.49 -28.29 -17.31
N LEU A 107 -17.45 -27.65 -16.62
CA LEU A 107 -18.88 -27.96 -16.73
C LEU A 107 -19.42 -27.70 -18.14
N GLY A 108 -19.12 -26.53 -18.72
CA GLY A 108 -19.61 -26.17 -20.05
C GLY A 108 -19.16 -27.16 -21.12
N ALA A 109 -17.90 -27.61 -21.06
CA ALA A 109 -17.39 -28.62 -21.98
C ALA A 109 -18.01 -30.01 -21.74
N ALA A 110 -18.18 -30.43 -20.49
CA ALA A 110 -18.80 -31.71 -20.17
C ALA A 110 -20.26 -31.82 -20.65
N ILE A 111 -21.05 -30.76 -20.46
CA ILE A 111 -22.46 -30.72 -20.90
C ILE A 111 -22.58 -30.81 -22.42
N ILE A 112 -21.76 -30.06 -23.17
CA ILE A 112 -21.88 -30.00 -24.64
C ILE A 112 -21.27 -31.23 -25.32
N TYR A 113 -20.20 -31.78 -24.74
CA TYR A 113 -19.56 -33.00 -25.23
C TYR A 113 -20.39 -34.25 -24.92
N ASN A 114 -20.92 -34.33 -23.69
CA ASN A 114 -21.85 -35.35 -23.20
C ASN A 114 -21.44 -36.80 -23.54
N LYS A 115 -20.26 -37.20 -23.08
CA LYS A 115 -19.73 -38.58 -23.17
C LYS A 115 -19.32 -39.07 -21.78
N ASP A 116 -19.41 -40.38 -21.56
CA ASP A 116 -19.15 -41.00 -20.24
C ASP A 116 -17.77 -40.62 -19.69
N LYS A 117 -16.71 -40.68 -20.52
CA LYS A 117 -15.33 -40.31 -20.12
C LYS A 117 -15.21 -38.87 -19.59
N ALA A 118 -16.08 -37.94 -20.01
CA ALA A 118 -16.07 -36.57 -19.51
C ALA A 118 -16.78 -36.42 -18.15
N TRP A 119 -17.64 -37.37 -17.79
CA TRP A 119 -18.42 -37.37 -16.55
C TRP A 119 -17.79 -38.24 -15.45
N ASP A 120 -17.08 -39.32 -15.79
CA ASP A 120 -16.49 -40.29 -14.85
C ASP A 120 -15.72 -39.66 -13.67
N HIS A 121 -14.98 -38.59 -13.94
CA HIS A 121 -14.15 -37.90 -12.96
C HIS A 121 -14.39 -36.39 -12.94
N HIS A 122 -15.59 -35.95 -13.35
CA HIS A 122 -15.92 -34.53 -13.45
C HIS A 122 -15.82 -33.78 -12.10
N TRP A 123 -16.12 -34.49 -11.01
CA TRP A 123 -16.09 -33.94 -9.65
C TRP A 123 -14.71 -33.38 -9.26
N ILE A 124 -13.63 -33.90 -9.86
CA ILE A 124 -12.25 -33.43 -9.63
C ILE A 124 -12.13 -31.93 -9.96
N PHE A 125 -12.80 -31.50 -11.03
CA PHE A 125 -12.75 -30.11 -11.53
C PHE A 125 -13.62 -29.13 -10.73
N TRP A 126 -14.31 -29.62 -9.69
CA TRP A 126 -14.98 -28.78 -8.70
C TRP A 126 -14.22 -28.81 -7.37
N VAL A 127 -13.93 -30.02 -6.87
CA VAL A 127 -13.25 -30.21 -5.59
C VAL A 127 -11.84 -29.66 -5.62
N GLY A 128 -11.08 -29.96 -6.68
CA GLY A 128 -9.70 -29.49 -6.83
C GLY A 128 -9.62 -27.96 -6.85
N PRO A 129 -10.33 -27.27 -7.76
CA PRO A 129 -10.30 -25.82 -7.82
C PRO A 129 -10.81 -25.12 -6.56
N PHE A 130 -11.89 -25.61 -5.92
CA PHE A 130 -12.35 -25.00 -4.67
C PHE A 130 -11.34 -25.18 -3.53
N ALA A 131 -10.73 -26.36 -3.41
CA ALA A 131 -9.69 -26.58 -2.41
C ALA A 131 -8.46 -25.69 -2.65
N GLY A 132 -7.97 -25.62 -3.90
CA GLY A 132 -6.85 -24.76 -4.26
C GLY A 132 -7.13 -23.28 -4.00
N ALA A 133 -8.32 -22.80 -4.35
CA ALA A 133 -8.75 -21.43 -4.09
C ALA A 133 -8.83 -21.11 -2.59
N ALA A 134 -9.39 -22.03 -1.79
CA ALA A 134 -9.49 -21.87 -0.34
C ALA A 134 -8.10 -21.82 0.33
N ILE A 135 -7.17 -22.69 -0.09
CA ILE A 135 -5.79 -22.70 0.41
C ILE A 135 -5.07 -21.39 0.03
N ALA A 136 -5.25 -20.90 -1.20
CA ALA A 136 -4.65 -19.64 -1.63
C ALA A 136 -5.18 -18.44 -0.85
N ALA A 137 -6.51 -18.38 -0.64
CA ALA A 137 -7.13 -17.34 0.17
C ALA A 137 -6.62 -17.37 1.61
N PHE A 138 -6.53 -18.56 2.22
CA PHE A 138 -6.00 -18.73 3.56
C PHE A 138 -4.54 -18.29 3.65
N TYR A 139 -3.69 -18.75 2.73
CA TYR A 139 -2.28 -18.40 2.70
C TYR A 139 -2.07 -16.88 2.57
N HIS A 140 -2.74 -16.24 1.62
CA HIS A 140 -2.60 -14.81 1.40
C HIS A 140 -3.10 -13.98 2.61
N GLN A 141 -4.26 -14.35 3.17
CA GLN A 141 -4.89 -13.58 4.24
C GLN A 141 -4.21 -13.77 5.60
N PHE A 142 -3.79 -15.00 5.93
CA PHE A 142 -3.28 -15.31 7.28
C PHE A 142 -1.75 -15.40 7.36
N VAL A 143 -1.05 -15.76 6.29
CA VAL A 143 0.42 -15.87 6.34
C VAL A 143 1.06 -14.54 5.92
N LEU A 144 0.68 -14.01 4.76
CA LEU A 144 1.30 -12.80 4.21
C LEU A 144 0.79 -11.52 4.89
N ARG A 145 -0.55 -11.37 5.04
CA ARG A 145 -1.12 -10.18 5.67
C ARG A 145 -0.91 -10.12 7.18
N ALA A 146 -0.92 -11.25 7.91
CA ALA A 146 -0.60 -11.23 9.33
C ALA A 146 0.89 -10.92 9.59
N GLY A 147 1.79 -11.33 8.69
CA GLY A 147 3.20 -10.92 8.71
C GLY A 147 3.37 -9.40 8.52
N ALA A 148 2.64 -8.81 7.57
CA ALA A 148 2.66 -7.37 7.32
C ALA A 148 2.13 -6.56 8.53
N ILE A 149 1.07 -7.02 9.20
CA ILE A 149 0.54 -6.36 10.41
C ILE A 149 1.53 -6.45 11.57
N LYS A 150 2.20 -7.59 11.77
CA LYS A 150 3.26 -7.73 12.79
C LYS A 150 4.48 -6.84 12.49
N ALA A 151 4.89 -6.75 11.22
CA ALA A 151 5.99 -5.88 10.81
C ALA A 151 5.65 -4.38 10.97
N LEU A 152 4.43 -3.96 10.62
CA LEU A 152 3.96 -2.60 10.87
C LEU A 152 3.89 -2.30 12.37
N GLY A 153 3.37 -3.23 13.17
CA GLY A 153 3.31 -3.10 14.63
C GLY A 153 4.69 -2.95 15.28
N LEU A 154 5.68 -3.73 14.84
CA LEU A 154 7.07 -3.58 15.28
C LEU A 154 7.66 -2.22 14.87
N SER A 155 7.36 -1.74 13.65
CA SER A 155 7.84 -0.43 13.20
C SER A 155 7.24 0.73 14.00
N MET A 156 5.97 0.61 14.41
CA MET A 156 5.28 1.62 15.20
C MET A 156 5.78 1.63 16.66
N ALA A 157 6.00 0.44 17.25
CA ALA A 157 6.63 0.31 18.57
C ALA A 157 8.07 0.84 18.59
N ALA A 158 8.86 0.58 17.54
CA ALA A 158 10.21 1.13 17.38
C ALA A 158 10.19 2.66 17.25
N ARG A 159 9.22 3.24 16.52
CA ARG A 159 9.01 4.69 16.44
C ARG A 159 8.59 5.31 17.77
N LEU A 160 7.73 4.64 18.54
CA LEU A 160 7.34 5.06 19.89
C LEU A 160 8.52 5.02 20.88
N LEU A 161 9.37 3.98 20.81
CA LEU A 161 10.60 3.88 21.61
C LEU A 161 11.63 4.94 21.22
N ALA A 162 11.78 5.24 19.92
CA ALA A 162 12.65 6.31 19.43
C ALA A 162 12.14 7.69 19.88
N LEU A 163 10.83 7.94 19.81
CA LEU A 163 10.18 9.15 20.35
C LEU A 163 10.37 9.28 21.86
N ARG A 164 10.22 8.19 22.63
CA ARG A 164 10.46 8.19 24.07
C ARG A 164 11.92 8.49 24.42
N ARG A 165 12.88 7.94 23.65
CA ARG A 165 14.30 8.28 23.79
C ARG A 165 14.60 9.73 23.41
N ALA A 166 14.02 10.24 22.33
CA ALA A 166 14.17 11.64 21.94
C ALA A 166 13.59 12.60 23.00
N LEU A 167 12.40 12.31 23.52
CA LEU A 167 11.79 13.08 24.62
C LEU A 167 12.61 13.01 25.91
N SER A 168 13.25 11.88 26.21
CA SER A 168 14.17 11.79 27.36
C SER A 168 15.45 12.62 27.19
N LEU A 169 15.89 12.88 25.96
CA LEU A 169 17.02 13.78 25.69
C LEU A 169 16.61 15.25 25.80
N PHE A 170 15.38 15.60 25.39
CA PHE A 170 14.82 16.96 25.59
C PHE A 170 14.51 17.26 27.07
N SER A 171 14.16 16.24 27.87
CA SER A 171 13.96 16.39 29.31
C SER A 171 15.23 16.77 30.08
N ASN A 172 16.42 16.65 29.47
CA ASN A 172 17.69 16.92 30.13
C ASN A 172 18.25 18.33 29.85
N GLN A 173 17.47 19.21 29.19
CA GLN A 173 17.90 20.58 28.86
C GLN A 173 17.09 21.69 29.55
N GLN A 174 16.20 21.37 30.49
CA GLN A 174 15.48 22.38 31.29
C GLN A 174 16.20 22.63 32.63
N HIS A 175 17.22 23.48 32.62
CA HIS A 175 17.84 23.95 33.85
C HIS A 175 17.17 25.26 34.33
N ARG A 176 16.68 25.22 35.58
CA ARG A 176 16.44 26.32 36.56
C ARG A 176 15.29 27.32 36.33
N ILE A 177 14.21 27.12 37.08
CA ILE A 177 13.46 28.19 37.76
C ILE A 177 13.26 27.73 39.23
N PRO A 178 13.55 28.54 40.26
CA PRO A 178 13.32 28.13 41.64
C PRO A 178 11.84 28.34 41.97
N LEU A 179 11.14 27.28 42.37
CA LEU A 179 9.88 27.40 43.09
C LEU A 179 10.10 26.95 44.53
N SER A 180 10.18 27.93 45.43
CA SER A 180 9.89 27.70 46.83
C SER A 180 8.43 27.26 46.99
N GLN A 181 8.23 26.38 47.97
CA GLN A 181 6.97 25.90 48.54
C GLN A 181 6.32 24.70 47.83
N VAL A 182 6.86 23.55 48.23
CA VAL A 182 6.13 22.29 48.40
C VAL A 182 4.95 22.51 49.36
N SER A 183 3.75 22.15 48.92
CA SER A 183 2.77 21.51 49.81
C SER A 183 2.04 20.42 49.04
N THR A 184 2.10 19.24 49.64
CA THR A 184 1.45 17.99 49.29
C THR A 184 -0.06 18.09 49.45
N GLU A 185 -0.84 17.82 48.40
CA GLU A 185 -2.04 16.98 48.49
C GLU A 185 -2.50 16.49 47.10
N GLN A 186 -3.05 15.28 47.10
CA GLN A 186 -3.16 14.31 46.01
C GLN A 186 -4.29 14.64 45.02
N LEU A 187 -4.04 14.63 43.71
CA LEU A 187 -4.19 13.47 42.82
C LEU A 187 -5.39 12.54 43.15
N SER A 188 -6.60 12.95 42.78
CA SER A 188 -7.72 12.04 42.50
C SER A 188 -8.48 12.53 41.26
N LEU A 189 -9.07 11.59 40.52
CA LEU A 189 -9.72 11.71 39.19
C LEU A 189 -8.82 11.71 37.94
N SER A 190 -8.45 10.50 37.52
CA SER A 190 -8.91 9.97 36.21
C SER A 190 -8.51 8.50 36.05
N ASN A 191 -9.12 7.63 36.85
CA ASN A 191 -9.18 6.20 36.57
C ASN A 191 -10.57 5.89 35.99
N SER A 192 -10.67 5.86 34.67
CA SER A 192 -11.76 5.22 33.96
C SER A 192 -11.29 4.95 32.54
N LEU A 193 -11.40 3.69 32.12
CA LEU A 193 -11.00 3.12 30.83
C LEU A 193 -9.53 2.66 30.76
N PHE A 194 -9.18 1.63 31.51
CA PHE A 194 -8.56 0.41 30.96
C PHE A 194 -8.42 -0.62 32.09
N GLY A 195 -9.48 -1.40 32.30
CA GLY A 195 -9.49 -2.55 33.19
C GLY A 195 -10.07 -3.77 32.49
N ARG A 196 -9.22 -4.62 31.91
CA ARG A 196 -9.24 -6.09 32.08
C ARG A 196 -8.16 -6.77 31.23
N ASN A 197 -7.21 -7.37 31.96
CA ASN A 197 -6.13 -8.24 31.50
C ASN A 197 -6.58 -9.71 31.38
N HIS A 198 -5.60 -10.56 31.01
CA HIS A 198 -5.52 -12.03 31.03
C HIS A 198 -6.01 -12.71 29.75
N VAL A 199 -5.16 -13.29 28.91
CA VAL A 199 -4.20 -14.37 29.18
C VAL A 199 -2.95 -14.23 28.28
N TYR A 200 -1.81 -14.81 28.70
CA TYR A 200 -0.48 -14.87 28.04
C TYR A 200 0.61 -13.88 28.53
N GLY A 201 0.87 -13.88 29.84
CA GLY A 201 2.04 -13.26 30.46
C GLY A 201 2.98 -14.23 31.18
N ARG A 202 3.14 -15.48 30.71
CA ARG A 202 3.94 -16.49 31.42
C ARG A 202 5.02 -17.23 30.61
N LEU A 203 5.36 -16.79 29.40
CA LEU A 203 6.47 -17.38 28.63
C LEU A 203 7.62 -16.40 28.31
N PHE A 204 7.53 -15.13 28.68
CA PHE A 204 8.54 -14.13 28.34
C PHE A 204 9.54 -13.80 29.47
N GLN A 205 9.48 -14.50 30.60
CA GLN A 205 10.28 -14.19 31.79
C GLN A 205 11.36 -15.24 32.11
N ARG A 206 11.77 -16.05 31.11
CA ARG A 206 12.85 -17.05 31.26
C ARG A 206 14.07 -16.80 30.37
N GLN A 207 14.15 -15.68 29.66
CA GLN A 207 15.26 -15.39 28.72
C GLN A 207 16.05 -14.11 29.01
N LEU A 208 15.80 -13.44 30.14
CA LEU A 208 16.50 -12.20 30.53
C LEU A 208 17.36 -12.33 31.79
N SER A 209 17.61 -13.55 32.29
CA SER A 209 18.45 -13.81 33.46
C SER A 209 19.87 -14.29 33.12
N VAL A 210 20.35 -14.13 31.88
CA VAL A 210 21.69 -14.61 31.46
C VAL A 210 22.66 -13.48 31.11
N ILE A 211 22.27 -12.20 31.24
CA ILE A 211 23.17 -11.05 30.96
C ILE A 211 23.25 -10.09 32.16
N ARG A 212 23.39 -10.64 33.37
CA ARG A 212 23.61 -9.83 34.57
C ARG A 212 24.57 -10.48 35.57
N GLU A 213 25.65 -11.08 35.06
CA GLU A 213 26.83 -11.47 35.85
C GLU A 213 28.08 -11.13 35.03
N ALA A 214 28.52 -9.87 35.12
CA ALA A 214 29.89 -9.43 34.88
C ALA A 214 29.90 -7.90 35.08
N ASN A 215 30.08 -7.45 36.33
CA ASN A 215 30.80 -6.22 36.69
C ASN A 215 30.65 -5.91 38.18
N GLU A 216 31.66 -6.31 38.95
CA GLU A 216 32.18 -5.75 40.22
C GLU A 216 33.36 -6.69 40.59
N ALA A 217 34.61 -6.32 40.90
CA ALA A 217 35.39 -5.10 41.15
C ALA A 217 36.90 -5.57 41.19
N PRO A 218 37.92 -4.92 41.81
CA PRO A 218 38.38 -3.51 41.85
C PRO A 218 39.96 -3.30 41.79
N VAL A 219 40.38 -2.02 41.80
CA VAL A 219 41.68 -1.39 42.23
C VAL A 219 43.01 -1.66 41.50
N THR A 220 43.67 -0.62 40.94
CA THR A 220 44.99 -0.04 41.41
C THR A 220 45.52 1.09 40.51
N ASN A 221 46.25 2.02 41.16
CA ASN A 221 46.84 3.28 40.68
C ASN A 221 47.96 3.14 39.63
N VAL A 222 48.25 4.21 38.89
CA VAL A 222 49.57 4.92 38.80
C VAL A 222 49.52 6.07 37.76
N CYS A 223 50.14 7.20 38.12
CA CYS A 223 50.31 8.47 37.38
C CYS A 223 51.17 8.37 36.11
N ASN A 224 50.99 9.31 35.16
CA ASN A 224 51.98 10.38 34.89
C ASN A 224 51.58 11.33 33.73
N SER A 225 51.72 12.66 34.01
CA SER A 225 52.24 13.79 33.19
C SER A 225 51.94 13.86 31.67
N SER A 226 51.63 15.00 31.04
CA SER A 226 52.12 16.38 31.25
C SER A 226 51.38 17.39 30.32
N ASN A 227 51.25 18.64 30.80
CA ASN A 227 51.25 19.96 30.13
C ASN A 227 50.18 20.24 29.03
N SER A 228 49.53 21.41 28.92
CA SER A 228 49.95 22.79 29.20
C SER A 228 48.75 23.76 29.29
N ALA A 229 48.80 24.65 30.29
CA ALA A 229 48.34 26.05 30.44
C ALA A 229 47.11 26.61 29.66
N THR A 230 46.05 27.10 30.34
CA THR A 230 45.76 28.51 30.77
C THR A 230 45.46 29.45 29.57
N GLU A 231 44.32 30.15 29.43
CA GLU A 231 43.92 31.32 30.22
C GLU A 231 42.46 31.78 29.96
N THR A 232 42.02 32.67 30.85
CA THR A 232 40.67 33.09 31.24
C THR A 232 39.98 34.18 30.40
N ALA A 233 38.64 34.04 30.29
CA ALA A 233 37.55 35.03 30.40
C ALA A 233 37.61 36.41 29.70
N LYS A 234 36.59 36.72 28.87
CA LYS A 234 35.80 37.98 28.94
C LYS A 234 34.52 37.96 28.08
N VAL A 235 33.42 38.47 28.63
CA VAL A 235 32.14 38.80 27.95
C VAL A 235 32.19 40.26 27.45
N PRO A 236 31.53 40.58 26.32
CA PRO A 236 30.72 41.80 26.31
C PRO A 236 29.37 41.68 25.55
N SER A 237 28.42 42.55 25.93
CA SER A 237 27.22 42.94 25.15
C SER A 237 27.25 44.49 25.00
N PRO A 238 26.27 45.19 24.38
CA PRO A 238 25.39 44.89 23.26
C PRO A 238 25.49 45.99 22.15
N ALA A 239 25.05 45.74 20.91
CA ALA A 239 24.84 46.83 19.93
C ALA A 239 23.75 46.50 18.90
N THR A 240 22.98 47.55 18.62
CA THR A 240 21.74 47.70 17.85
C THR A 240 21.96 47.68 16.33
N ALA A 241 21.13 46.96 15.57
CA ALA A 241 20.70 47.31 14.20
C ALA A 241 19.59 46.36 13.74
N SER A 242 18.40 46.90 13.45
CA SER A 242 17.28 46.18 12.85
C SER A 242 17.44 46.14 11.33
N GLU A 243 17.94 45.02 10.80
CA GLU A 243 17.90 44.69 9.36
C GLU A 243 16.69 43.78 9.07
N GLU A 244 16.01 44.04 7.95
CA GLU A 244 14.89 43.26 7.42
C GLU A 244 15.20 41.75 7.40
N LEU A 245 14.41 40.98 8.15
CA LEU A 245 14.60 39.53 8.27
C LEU A 245 14.03 38.82 7.02
N MET A 246 14.79 38.81 5.92
CA MET A 246 14.59 37.87 4.82
C MET A 246 14.86 36.45 5.33
N VAL A 247 13.79 35.73 5.72
CA VAL A 247 13.90 34.33 6.17
C VAL A 247 14.21 33.44 4.96
N LYS A 248 15.51 33.23 4.70
CA LYS A 248 15.97 32.18 3.78
C LYS A 248 15.75 30.81 4.41
N TYR A 249 14.60 30.20 4.17
CA TYR A 249 14.35 28.81 4.55
C TYR A 249 14.97 27.87 3.51
N LYS A 250 16.08 27.21 3.88
CA LYS A 250 16.69 26.17 3.04
C LYS A 250 15.93 24.86 3.27
N SER A 251 15.00 24.53 2.37
CA SER A 251 14.21 23.30 2.49
C SER A 251 15.13 22.06 2.41
N GLN A 252 15.00 21.14 3.37
CA GLN A 252 15.72 19.85 3.38
C GLN A 252 14.90 18.71 2.75
N LEU A 253 13.90 19.05 1.92
CA LEU A 253 13.11 18.07 1.21
C LEU A 253 13.99 17.41 0.15
N LYS A 254 14.22 16.10 0.31
CA LYS A 254 14.93 15.28 -0.68
C LYS A 254 14.02 15.15 -1.91
N VAL A 255 14.14 16.09 -2.85
CA VAL A 255 13.39 16.10 -4.11
C VAL A 255 13.79 14.85 -4.87
N ASN A 256 12.83 13.93 -5.06
CA ASN A 256 13.02 12.81 -5.98
C ASN A 256 13.19 13.41 -7.38
N PRO A 257 14.20 13.04 -8.18
CA PRO A 257 14.39 13.59 -9.53
C PRO A 257 13.18 13.41 -10.46
N ARG A 258 12.21 12.55 -10.11
CA ARG A 258 10.92 12.42 -10.81
C ARG A 258 9.82 13.39 -10.35
N HIS A 259 10.04 14.17 -9.31
CA HIS A 259 9.07 15.10 -8.73
C HIS A 259 9.70 16.48 -8.57
N ASP A 260 10.07 17.10 -9.69
CA ASP A 260 10.78 18.38 -9.79
C ASP A 260 9.83 19.59 -9.98
N PHE A 261 8.52 19.36 -9.95
CA PHE A 261 7.49 20.39 -10.05
C PHE A 261 6.60 20.37 -8.81
N MET A 262 6.39 21.52 -8.17
CA MET A 262 5.55 21.67 -6.98
C MET A 262 4.40 22.63 -7.29
N MET A 263 3.21 22.26 -6.83
CA MET A 263 2.01 23.08 -6.96
C MET A 263 1.35 23.22 -5.58
N VAL A 264 0.81 24.40 -5.32
CA VAL A 264 -0.01 24.68 -4.14
C VAL A 264 -1.32 25.25 -4.62
N PHE A 265 -2.42 24.65 -4.18
CA PHE A 265 -3.77 25.05 -4.60
C PHE A 265 -4.77 24.86 -3.47
N THR A 266 -5.90 25.57 -3.57
CA THR A 266 -7.04 25.40 -2.67
C THR A 266 -8.15 24.68 -3.41
N CYS A 267 -8.70 23.63 -2.80
CA CYS A 267 -9.82 22.91 -3.39
C CYS A 267 -11.10 23.74 -3.33
N LYS A 268 -11.73 24.05 -4.48
CA LYS A 268 -13.01 24.80 -4.53
C LYS A 268 -14.20 24.07 -3.89
N VAL A 269 -14.11 22.76 -3.67
CA VAL A 269 -15.21 21.95 -3.12
C VAL A 269 -15.22 21.92 -1.59
N CYS A 270 -14.05 21.96 -0.96
CA CYS A 270 -13.92 21.76 0.49
C CYS A 270 -12.94 22.73 1.17
N ASP A 271 -12.49 23.75 0.43
CA ASP A 271 -11.53 24.78 0.85
C ASP A 271 -10.21 24.24 1.44
N THR A 272 -9.95 22.95 1.28
CA THR A 272 -8.75 22.31 1.80
C THR A 272 -7.57 22.69 0.94
N ARG A 273 -6.62 23.37 1.55
CA ARG A 273 -5.36 23.74 0.93
C ARG A 273 -4.42 22.55 0.82
N SER A 274 -3.87 22.33 -0.36
CA SER A 274 -3.04 21.17 -0.67
C SER A 274 -1.77 21.58 -1.40
N MET A 275 -0.66 20.98 -1.00
CA MET A 275 0.62 21.01 -1.71
C MET A 275 0.87 19.64 -2.32
N LYS A 276 1.18 19.59 -3.61
CA LYS A 276 1.47 18.35 -4.35
C LYS A 276 2.72 18.53 -5.20
N MET A 277 3.42 17.42 -5.43
CA MET A 277 4.59 17.38 -6.30
C MET A 277 4.34 16.43 -7.46
N ALA A 278 4.73 16.82 -8.65
CA ALA A 278 4.62 16.05 -9.89
C ALA A 278 5.93 16.17 -10.69
N SER A 279 6.07 15.34 -11.72
CA SER A 279 7.16 15.55 -12.69
C SER A 279 6.79 16.70 -13.62
N ARG A 280 7.78 17.54 -13.97
CA ARG A 280 7.59 18.61 -14.95
C ARG A 280 7.14 18.05 -16.30
N GLU A 281 7.74 16.95 -16.73
CA GLU A 281 7.38 16.24 -17.96
C GLU A 281 5.89 15.84 -17.99
N SER A 282 5.36 15.31 -16.88
CA SER A 282 3.94 14.95 -16.78
C SER A 282 3.02 16.16 -16.83
N TYR A 283 3.47 17.30 -16.31
CA TYR A 283 2.70 18.55 -16.33
C TYR A 283 2.69 19.19 -17.73
N GLU A 284 3.82 19.20 -18.42
CA GLU A 284 4.00 19.87 -19.71
C GLU A 284 3.51 19.02 -20.89
N ASN A 285 3.67 17.70 -20.85
CA ASN A 285 3.39 16.80 -21.97
C ASN A 285 2.35 15.71 -21.68
N GLY A 286 1.84 15.65 -20.44
CA GLY A 286 1.01 14.55 -19.94
C GLY A 286 -0.32 15.00 -19.35
N VAL A 287 -0.83 14.15 -18.45
CA VAL A 287 -2.05 14.38 -17.70
C VAL A 287 -1.74 14.26 -16.21
N VAL A 288 -2.08 15.28 -15.43
CA VAL A 288 -1.84 15.35 -14.00
C VAL A 288 -3.17 15.45 -13.26
N MET A 289 -3.45 14.45 -12.43
CA MET A 289 -4.58 14.44 -11.51
C MET A 289 -4.07 14.32 -10.08
N VAL A 290 -4.65 15.10 -9.16
CA VAL A 290 -4.27 15.11 -7.76
C VAL A 290 -5.47 14.80 -6.88
N ARG A 291 -5.26 13.95 -5.87
CA ARG A 291 -6.29 13.66 -4.87
C ARG A 291 -6.26 14.70 -3.76
N CYS A 292 -7.41 15.33 -3.47
CA CYS A 292 -7.56 16.25 -2.37
C CYS A 292 -7.47 15.51 -1.03
N GLY A 293 -6.79 16.09 -0.03
CA GLY A 293 -6.77 15.54 1.33
C GLY A 293 -8.05 15.79 2.14
N GLY A 294 -8.90 16.74 1.71
CA GLY A 294 -10.14 17.10 2.39
C GLY A 294 -11.34 16.31 1.91
N CYS A 295 -11.73 16.49 0.64
CA CYS A 295 -12.91 15.83 0.05
C CYS A 295 -12.63 14.49 -0.65
N ASP A 296 -11.36 14.04 -0.68
CA ASP A 296 -10.92 12.79 -1.30
C ASP A 296 -11.21 12.65 -2.82
N ASN A 297 -11.72 13.71 -3.45
CA ASN A 297 -11.96 13.82 -4.90
C ASN A 297 -10.66 14.00 -5.69
N LEU A 298 -10.71 13.67 -6.98
CA LEU A 298 -9.64 13.90 -7.94
C LEU A 298 -9.82 15.26 -8.62
N HIS A 299 -8.80 16.10 -8.57
CA HIS A 299 -8.73 17.38 -9.28
C HIS A 299 -7.81 17.23 -10.48
N LEU A 300 -8.30 17.63 -11.64
CA LEU A 300 -7.51 17.72 -12.87
C LEU A 300 -6.66 18.99 -12.81
N ILE A 301 -5.34 18.83 -12.99
CA ILE A 301 -4.37 19.92 -12.90
C ILE A 301 -3.77 20.26 -14.27
N ALA A 302 -3.51 19.24 -15.09
CA ALA A 302 -3.06 19.45 -16.46
C ALA A 302 -3.60 18.33 -17.32
N ASP A 303 -4.11 18.66 -18.50
CA ASP A 303 -4.49 17.70 -19.52
C ASP A 303 -3.98 18.19 -20.88
N ARG A 304 -2.70 17.93 -21.16
CA ARG A 304 -2.08 18.29 -22.44
C ARG A 304 -2.46 17.32 -23.56
N ARG A 305 -3.24 16.28 -23.26
CA ARG A 305 -3.62 15.21 -24.19
C ARG A 305 -5.11 15.26 -24.58
N GLY A 306 -5.90 16.08 -23.91
CA GLY A 306 -7.34 16.21 -24.16
C GLY A 306 -8.12 14.94 -23.78
N TRP A 307 -7.67 14.22 -22.76
CA TRP A 307 -8.37 12.99 -22.32
C TRP A 307 -9.72 13.30 -21.66
N PHE A 308 -9.86 14.50 -21.09
CA PHE A 308 -11.05 14.94 -20.36
C PHE A 308 -11.76 16.14 -21.00
N GLY A 309 -11.39 16.52 -22.23
CA GLY A 309 -11.99 17.66 -22.94
C GLY A 309 -10.98 18.39 -23.81
N GLU A 310 -11.11 19.71 -23.88
CA GLU A 310 -10.12 20.55 -24.58
C GLU A 310 -8.77 20.51 -23.84
N PRO A 311 -7.66 20.32 -24.57
CA PRO A 311 -6.34 20.27 -23.96
C PRO A 311 -5.99 21.61 -23.34
N GLY A 312 -5.60 21.58 -22.06
CA GLY A 312 -5.29 22.79 -21.29
C GLY A 312 -4.66 22.45 -19.95
N SER A 313 -3.94 23.40 -19.37
CA SER A 313 -3.42 23.31 -18.01
C SER A 313 -4.17 24.24 -17.06
N VAL A 314 -3.99 24.08 -15.75
CA VAL A 314 -4.64 24.93 -14.73
C VAL A 314 -4.44 26.41 -15.01
N GLU A 315 -3.31 26.83 -15.59
CA GLU A 315 -3.08 28.22 -16.01
C GLU A 315 -4.09 28.68 -17.04
N ASP A 316 -4.32 27.88 -18.08
CA ASP A 316 -5.24 28.20 -19.18
C ASP A 316 -6.67 28.30 -18.63
N PHE A 317 -7.03 27.40 -17.72
CA PHE A 317 -8.34 27.41 -17.06
C PHE A 317 -8.50 28.61 -16.11
N LEU A 318 -7.52 28.91 -15.25
CA LEU A 318 -7.59 30.05 -14.34
C LEU A 318 -7.60 31.38 -15.09
N ALA A 319 -6.81 31.50 -16.16
CA ALA A 319 -6.81 32.67 -17.03
C ALA A 319 -8.18 32.89 -17.69
N SER A 320 -8.86 31.81 -18.12
CA SER A 320 -10.22 31.91 -18.66
C SER A 320 -11.26 32.41 -17.66
N GLN A 321 -11.01 32.18 -16.36
CA GLN A 321 -11.87 32.61 -15.25
C GLN A 321 -11.44 33.96 -14.65
N GLY A 322 -10.37 34.58 -15.17
CA GLY A 322 -9.81 35.83 -14.64
C GLY A 322 -9.11 35.68 -13.29
N GLU A 323 -8.74 34.46 -12.89
CA GLU A 323 -8.03 34.20 -11.64
C GLU A 323 -6.50 34.35 -11.81
N GLU A 324 -5.83 34.92 -10.81
CA GLU A 324 -4.38 35.13 -10.85
C GLU A 324 -3.60 33.82 -10.62
N PHE A 325 -2.62 33.55 -11.49
CA PHE A 325 -1.72 32.42 -11.38
C PHE A 325 -0.27 32.89 -11.24
N LYS A 326 0.42 32.44 -10.18
CA LYS A 326 1.83 32.77 -9.91
C LYS A 326 2.74 31.58 -10.20
N ARG A 327 3.75 31.78 -11.06
CA ARG A 327 4.81 30.81 -11.38
C ARG A 327 6.16 31.34 -10.91
N GLY A 328 7.01 30.46 -10.38
CA GLY A 328 8.42 30.78 -10.14
C GLY A 328 9.30 29.55 -10.10
N SER A 329 10.61 29.77 -10.04
CA SER A 329 11.61 28.72 -9.79
C SER A 329 11.94 28.67 -8.30
N MET A 330 12.64 27.62 -7.86
CA MET A 330 13.04 27.47 -6.46
C MET A 330 13.91 28.65 -5.96
N ASP A 331 14.54 29.38 -6.87
CA ASP A 331 15.40 30.54 -6.59
C ASP A 331 14.68 31.89 -6.76
N SER A 332 13.51 31.93 -7.42
CA SER A 332 12.78 33.19 -7.73
C SER A 332 11.40 33.31 -7.10
N LEU A 333 10.93 32.30 -6.35
CA LEU A 333 9.62 32.30 -5.71
C LEU A 333 9.63 33.12 -4.40
N ASN A 334 9.21 34.38 -4.49
CA ASN A 334 8.82 35.18 -3.34
C ASN A 334 7.35 34.88 -2.98
N LEU A 335 7.11 33.81 -2.24
CA LEU A 335 5.77 33.50 -1.70
C LEU A 335 5.49 34.40 -0.50
N THR A 336 4.42 35.19 -0.57
CA THR A 336 3.97 35.92 0.63
C THR A 336 3.22 34.96 1.58
N PRO A 337 3.10 35.29 2.88
CA PRO A 337 2.29 34.52 3.81
C PRO A 337 0.83 34.38 3.37
N GLU A 338 0.29 35.36 2.64
CA GLU A 338 -1.04 35.35 2.06
C GLU A 338 -1.13 34.37 0.89
N ASP A 339 -0.10 34.32 0.04
CA ASP A 339 0.02 33.33 -1.04
C ASP A 339 0.08 31.91 -0.50
N LEU A 340 0.65 31.72 0.71
CA LEU A 340 0.72 30.44 1.43
C LEU A 340 -0.52 30.12 2.28
N ALA A 341 -1.26 31.12 2.74
CA ALA A 341 -2.49 30.95 3.50
C ALA A 341 -3.70 30.71 2.57
N GLY A 342 -3.65 31.26 1.34
CA GLY A 342 -4.74 31.26 0.38
C GLY A 342 -5.77 32.35 0.70
N GLY A 343 -6.16 33.11 -0.32
CA GLY A 343 -7.27 34.05 -0.20
C GLY A 343 -8.58 33.29 0.02
N LYS A 344 -9.38 33.73 1.01
CA LYS A 344 -10.79 33.37 1.05
C LYS A 344 -11.47 34.13 -0.08
N MET A 345 -12.14 33.43 -0.99
CA MET A 345 -13.10 34.07 -1.90
C MET A 345 -14.14 34.77 -1.03
N SER A 346 -14.14 36.10 -1.03
CA SER A 346 -15.28 36.87 -0.56
C SER A 346 -16.44 36.53 -1.50
N THR A 347 -17.46 35.87 -0.98
CA THR A 347 -18.76 35.75 -1.62
C THR A 347 -19.36 37.14 -1.71
N GLU A 348 -19.31 37.76 -2.90
CA GLU A 348 -20.29 38.77 -3.31
C GLU A 348 -21.46 38.09 -4.04
#